data_AF-A0A2V8U4X8-F1
#
_entry.id   AF-A0A2V8U4X8-F1
#
_cell.length_a   1.000
_cell.length_b   1.000
_cell.length_c   1.000
_cell.angle_alpha   90.00
_cell.angle_beta   90.00
_cell.angle_gamma   90.00
#
_symmetry.space_group_name_H-M   'P 1'
#
loop_
_entity.id
_entity.type
_entity.pdbx_description
1 polymer ?
#
loop_
_entity_poly.entity_id
_entity_poly.type
_entity_poly.pdbx_seq_one_letter_code
_entity_poly.pdbx_strand_id
1 'polypeptide(L)'
;MAPATAYALSPDQDRGGAPQESPQDVSGKPIAGVAKQIFPADTQYRIGIEDVLLISVWRDADLTREVPVRPDGKISLPLIQDIAAAGKTP
;
A
#
# COMPACT_ATOMS: atom_id res chain seq x y z
N MET A 1 -5.96 69.47 -32.73
CA MET A 1 -6.93 68.79 -31.84
C MET A 1 -6.15 68.20 -30.68
N ALA A 2 -6.20 68.88 -29.54
CA ALA A 2 -5.72 68.51 -28.20
C ALA A 2 -6.52 69.44 -27.24
N PRO A 3 -6.86 69.09 -25.97
CA PRO A 3 -5.90 68.56 -24.97
C PRO A 3 -6.51 67.67 -23.84
N ALA A 4 -5.69 67.44 -22.80
CA ALA A 4 -6.03 67.33 -21.36
C ALA A 4 -6.04 65.95 -20.68
N THR A 5 -4.94 65.68 -19.97
CA THR A 5 -4.85 65.48 -18.50
C THR A 5 -6.06 64.94 -17.73
N ALA A 6 -5.87 63.82 -17.00
CA ALA A 6 -6.20 63.73 -15.57
C ALA A 6 -5.57 62.48 -14.92
N TYR A 7 -4.90 62.73 -13.80
CA TYR A 7 -4.37 61.79 -12.83
C TYR A 7 -5.49 61.19 -11.94
N ALA A 8 -5.22 59.97 -11.46
CA ALA A 8 -5.57 59.35 -10.17
C ALA A 8 -6.82 59.80 -9.38
N LEU A 9 -7.66 58.83 -8.99
CA LEU A 9 -8.27 58.74 -7.65
C LEU A 9 -8.91 57.34 -7.42
N SER A 10 -8.41 56.63 -6.40
CA SER A 10 -8.87 55.34 -5.88
C SER A 10 -10.31 55.40 -5.35
N PRO A 11 -10.92 54.24 -5.03
CA PRO A 11 -11.06 53.97 -3.60
C PRO A 11 -10.56 52.58 -3.15
N ASP A 12 -9.87 52.65 -2.03
CA ASP A 12 -9.41 51.60 -1.15
C ASP A 12 -10.60 50.91 -0.43
N GLN A 13 -10.54 49.58 -0.42
CA GLN A 13 -11.10 48.63 0.57
C GLN A 13 -12.63 48.50 0.75
N ASP A 14 -13.17 47.35 0.33
CA ASP A 14 -14.11 46.60 1.19
C ASP A 14 -13.85 45.09 1.10
N ARG A 15 -13.98 44.44 2.25
CA ARG A 15 -13.41 43.13 2.61
C ARG A 15 -14.11 41.97 1.92
N GLY A 16 -13.34 41.08 1.32
CA GLY A 16 -13.77 39.72 0.96
C GLY A 16 -12.79 38.71 1.56
N GLY A 17 -13.28 37.85 2.44
CA GLY A 17 -12.49 36.99 3.31
C GLY A 17 -11.61 35.95 2.61
N ALA A 18 -10.60 35.55 3.37
CA ALA A 18 -9.78 34.32 3.30
C ALA A 18 -10.61 33.05 2.93
N PRO A 19 -10.01 31.91 2.51
CA PRO A 19 -8.68 31.48 2.96
C PRO A 19 -7.79 30.71 1.94
N GLN A 20 -6.49 30.87 2.17
CA GLN A 20 -5.49 29.82 2.17
C GLN A 20 -6.08 28.40 2.16
N GLU A 21 -6.02 27.72 1.01
CA GLU A 21 -6.18 26.26 0.92
C GLU A 21 -5.06 25.62 1.74
N SER A 22 -5.35 25.52 3.02
CA SER A 22 -4.65 24.69 3.99
C SER A 22 -5.02 23.24 3.64
N PRO A 23 -4.05 22.32 3.52
CA PRO A 23 -4.36 20.89 3.45
C PRO A 23 -5.06 20.48 4.75
N GLN A 24 -6.39 20.40 4.73
CA GLN A 24 -7.18 19.88 5.83
C GLN A 24 -8.06 18.75 5.31
N ASP A 25 -7.59 17.51 5.50
CA ASP A 25 -8.37 16.54 6.26
C ASP A 25 -7.46 15.44 6.81
N VAL A 26 -6.93 15.67 8.00
CA VAL A 26 -6.59 14.60 8.95
C VAL A 26 -7.29 14.92 10.26
N SER A 27 -8.61 15.03 10.20
CA SER A 27 -9.43 15.11 11.40
C SER A 27 -9.41 13.74 12.07
N GLY A 28 -8.49 13.59 13.01
CA GLY A 28 -8.38 12.45 13.91
C GLY A 28 -9.62 12.31 14.77
N LYS A 29 -10.61 11.58 14.26
CA LYS A 29 -11.58 10.87 15.11
C LYS A 29 -10.90 9.57 15.51
N PRO A 30 -10.62 9.32 16.81
CA PRO A 30 -10.10 8.02 17.20
C PRO A 30 -11.14 6.98 16.78
N ILE A 31 -10.77 6.08 15.86
CA ILE A 31 -11.57 4.91 15.54
C ILE A 31 -11.63 4.03 16.79
N ALA A 32 -12.56 4.37 17.68
CA ALA A 32 -12.97 3.57 18.82
C ALA A 32 -13.56 2.28 18.27
N GLY A 33 -12.68 1.30 18.03
CA GLY A 33 -13.01 0.12 17.26
C GLY A 33 -11.84 -0.57 16.58
N VAL A 34 -10.59 -0.22 16.89
CA VAL A 34 -9.49 -1.18 16.67
C VAL A 34 -9.68 -2.30 17.69
N ALA A 35 -10.67 -3.16 17.43
CA ALA A 35 -10.77 -4.46 18.04
C ALA A 35 -9.39 -5.07 17.92
N LYS A 36 -8.75 -5.30 19.07
CA LYS A 36 -7.52 -6.06 19.17
C LYS A 36 -7.78 -7.34 18.40
N GLN A 37 -7.26 -7.44 17.17
CA GLN A 37 -7.37 -8.67 16.40
C GLN A 37 -6.71 -9.73 17.28
N ILE A 38 -7.55 -10.57 17.87
CA ILE A 38 -7.11 -11.71 18.64
C ILE A 38 -6.66 -12.69 17.57
N PHE A 39 -5.42 -12.54 17.10
CA PHE A 39 -4.77 -13.59 16.35
C PHE A 39 -4.57 -14.72 17.36
N PRO A 40 -5.24 -15.86 17.24
CA PRO A 40 -4.88 -17.02 18.05
C PRO A 40 -3.38 -17.28 17.85
N ALA A 41 -2.60 -17.12 18.92
CA ALA A 41 -1.16 -17.28 18.93
C ALA A 41 -0.71 -18.71 18.55
N ASP A 42 -1.69 -19.62 18.38
CA ASP A 42 -1.52 -21.03 18.15
C ASP A 42 -1.97 -21.49 16.75
N THR A 43 -2.40 -20.59 15.86
CA THR A 43 -2.75 -20.98 14.48
C THR A 43 -1.50 -20.99 13.61
N GLN A 44 -0.84 -22.15 13.53
CA GLN A 44 0.22 -22.37 12.55
C GLN A 44 -0.30 -22.14 11.14
N TYR A 45 0.39 -21.28 10.39
CA TYR A 45 0.08 -21.02 8.99
C TYR A 45 0.20 -22.31 8.17
N ARG A 46 -0.80 -22.57 7.34
CA ARG A 46 -0.82 -23.69 6.40
C ARG A 46 -0.81 -23.10 5.01
N ILE A 47 0.16 -23.54 4.22
CA ILE A 47 0.30 -23.13 2.83
C ILE A 47 -0.94 -23.57 2.05
N GLY A 48 -1.57 -22.62 1.37
CA GLY A 48 -2.74 -22.79 0.52
C GLY A 48 -2.39 -22.95 -0.96
N ILE A 49 -3.41 -23.25 -1.75
CA ILE A 49 -3.33 -23.18 -3.22
C ILE A 49 -3.31 -21.69 -3.61
N GLU A 50 -2.58 -21.33 -4.66
CA GLU A 50 -2.38 -19.94 -5.13
C GLU A 50 -1.45 -19.08 -4.25
N ASP A 51 -0.96 -19.61 -3.12
CA ASP A 51 0.06 -18.94 -2.31
C ASP A 51 1.35 -18.73 -3.12
N VAL A 52 2.03 -17.61 -2.92
CA VAL A 52 3.37 -17.37 -3.47
C VAL A 52 4.41 -17.57 -2.38
N LEU A 53 5.35 -18.50 -2.62
CA LEU A 53 6.41 -18.83 -1.68
C LEU A 53 7.76 -18.33 -2.22
N LEU A 54 8.51 -17.64 -1.38
CA LEU A 54 9.92 -17.35 -1.64
C LEU A 54 10.76 -18.55 -1.22
N ILE A 55 11.29 -19.28 -2.19
CA ILE A 55 12.23 -20.38 -1.93
C ILE A 55 13.63 -19.81 -1.89
N SER A 56 14.33 -19.97 -0.76
CA SER A 56 15.73 -19.55 -0.60
C SER A 56 16.65 -20.76 -0.55
N VAL A 57 17.61 -20.83 -1.47
CA VAL A 57 18.61 -21.90 -1.51
C VAL A 57 19.97 -21.30 -1.17
N TRP A 58 20.62 -21.84 -0.14
CA TRP A 58 21.86 -21.26 0.34
C TRP A 58 22.97 -21.38 -0.72
N ARG A 59 23.58 -20.23 -1.04
CA ARG A 59 24.67 -20.05 -2.02
C ARG A 59 24.24 -20.25 -3.47
N ASP A 60 22.95 -20.38 -3.73
CA ASP A 60 22.41 -20.65 -5.06
C ASP A 60 21.29 -19.66 -5.36
N ALA A 61 21.66 -18.53 -5.98
CA ALA A 61 20.73 -17.45 -6.32
C ALA A 61 19.82 -17.82 -7.49
N ASP A 62 20.30 -18.63 -8.44
CA ASP A 62 19.51 -19.13 -9.58
C ASP A 62 18.34 -20.01 -9.14
N LEU A 63 18.47 -20.68 -8.00
CA LEU A 63 17.39 -21.47 -7.40
C LEU A 63 16.54 -20.68 -6.40
N THR A 64 17.01 -19.51 -5.97
CA THR A 64 16.28 -18.65 -5.06
C THR A 64 15.26 -17.82 -5.84
N ARG A 65 13.97 -18.16 -5.68
CA ARG A 65 12.91 -17.49 -6.45
C ARG A 65 11.54 -17.61 -5.79
N GLU A 66 10.67 -16.68 -6.16
CA GLU A 66 9.25 -16.73 -5.83
C GLU A 66 8.52 -17.69 -6.76
N VAL A 67 7.75 -18.60 -6.18
CA VAL A 67 6.99 -19.62 -6.92
C VAL A 67 5.57 -19.73 -6.38
N PRO A 68 4.55 -19.76 -7.25
CA PRO A 68 3.17 -20.00 -6.82
C PRO A 68 2.92 -21.48 -6.52
N VAL A 69 2.09 -21.77 -5.53
CA VAL A 69 1.53 -23.10 -5.26
C VAL A 69 0.43 -23.37 -6.27
N ARG A 70 0.67 -24.36 -7.12
CA ARG A 70 -0.22 -24.74 -8.22
C ARG A 70 -1.56 -25.31 -7.71
N PRO A 71 -2.60 -25.40 -8.57
CA PRO A 71 -3.89 -26.01 -8.23
C PRO A 71 -3.80 -27.45 -7.70
N ASP A 72 -2.75 -28.18 -8.07
CA ASP A 72 -2.46 -29.53 -7.56
C ASP A 72 -1.78 -29.54 -6.18
N GLY A 73 -1.55 -28.37 -5.57
CA GLY A 73 -0.98 -28.21 -4.23
C GLY A 73 0.56 -28.31 -4.19
N LYS A 74 1.23 -28.28 -5.35
CA LYS A 74 2.69 -28.40 -5.46
C LYS A 74 3.34 -27.11 -5.97
N ILE A 75 4.64 -27.01 -5.73
CA ILE A 75 5.52 -26.02 -6.35
C ILE A 75 6.48 -26.71 -7.31
N SER A 76 6.87 -26.04 -8.39
CA SER A 76 7.78 -26.58 -9.41
C SER A 76 9.12 -25.85 -9.39
N LEU A 77 10.22 -26.57 -9.16
CA LEU A 77 11.59 -26.06 -9.18
C LEU A 77 12.40 -26.63 -10.36
N PRO A 78 13.41 -25.91 -10.90
CA PRO A 78 14.08 -26.31 -12.14
C PRO A 78 14.85 -27.63 -11.99
N LEU A 79 15.41 -27.89 -10.79
CA LEU A 79 16.26 -29.06 -10.52
C LEU A 79 15.57 -30.16 -9.70
N ILE A 80 14.50 -29.84 -8.96
CA ILE A 80 13.91 -30.74 -7.96
C ILE A 80 12.48 -31.17 -8.37
N GLN A 81 12.06 -30.90 -9.61
CA GLN A 81 10.72 -31.24 -10.11
C GLN A 81 9.63 -30.64 -9.19
N ASP A 82 8.51 -31.35 -9.03
CA ASP A 82 7.35 -30.91 -8.25
C ASP A 82 7.41 -31.39 -6.79
N ILE A 83 7.20 -30.46 -5.86
CA ILE A 83 7.21 -30.72 -4.42
C ILE A 83 5.85 -30.35 -3.82
N ALA A 84 5.26 -31.24 -3.02
CA ALA A 84 4.01 -30.95 -2.30
C ALA A 84 4.21 -29.88 -1.22
N ALA A 85 3.48 -28.77 -1.35
CA ALA A 85 3.58 -27.61 -0.45
C ALA A 85 2.28 -27.37 0.33
N ALA A 86 1.12 -27.61 -0.28
CA ALA A 86 -0.17 -27.38 0.36
C ALA A 86 -0.31 -28.15 1.68
N GLY A 87 -0.83 -27.47 2.72
CA GLY A 87 -0.99 -28.01 4.07
C GLY A 87 0.31 -28.15 4.87
N LYS A 88 1.47 -27.85 4.28
CA LYS A 88 2.72 -27.70 5.04
C LYS A 88 2.76 -26.34 5.71
N THR A 89 3.61 -26.24 6.73
CA THR A 89 4.03 -24.98 7.32
C THR A 89 5.28 -24.50 6.55
N PRO A 90 5.47 -23.17 6.43
CA PRO A 90 6.62 -22.59 5.75
C PRO A 90 7.94 -22.85 6.48
#